data_AF-A0A0Q9RLI9-F1
#
_entry.id   AF-A0A0Q9RLI9-F1
#
_cell.length_a   1.000
_cell.length_b   1.000
_cell.length_c   1.000
_cell.angle_alpha   90.00
_cell.angle_beta   90.00
_cell.angle_gamma   90.00
#
_symmetry.space_group_name_H-M   'P 1'
#
loop_
_entity.id
_entity.type
_entity.pdbx_description
1 polymer ?
#
loop_
_entity_poly.entity_id
_entity_poly.type
_entity_poly.pdbx_seq_one_letter_code
_entity_poly.pdbx_strand_id
1 'polypeptide(L)' 'MKSRVLIIKMNLLPWYNELDDNLDIDHSEFPGLVRDQIVAIGEYSIEFISRFETRLRQISEIT' A
#
# COMPACT_ATOMS: atom_id res chain seq x y z
N MET A 1 6.77 -7.02 18.47
CA MET A 1 5.58 -7.06 17.59
C MET A 1 6.07 -7.40 16.19
N LYS A 2 5.45 -8.37 15.50
CA LYS A 2 5.90 -8.76 14.15
C LYS A 2 5.37 -7.72 13.16
N SER A 3 6.26 -6.94 12.54
CA SER A 3 5.88 -6.07 11.41
C SER A 3 5.20 -6.91 10.34
N ARG A 4 3.95 -6.59 10.02
CA ARG A 4 3.19 -7.27 8.96
C ARG A 4 3.57 -6.65 7.62
N VAL A 5 3.88 -7.49 6.64
CA VAL A 5 4.12 -7.05 5.26
C VAL A 5 2.93 -7.50 4.42
N LEU A 6 2.21 -6.54 3.85
CA LEU A 6 1.15 -6.78 2.88
C LEU A 6 1.78 -6.87 1.49
N ILE A 7 1.59 -8.00 0.81
CA ILE A 7 2.08 -8.23 -0.55
C ILE A 7 0.88 -8.19 -1.50
N ILE A 8 0.84 -7.18 -2.36
CA ILE A 8 -0.19 -7.00 -3.38
C ILE A 8 0.44 -7.38 -4.72
N LYS A 9 -0.07 -8.43 -5.37
CA LYS A 9 0.41 -8.91 -6.69
C LYS A 9 -0.11 -8.03 -7.84
N MET A 10 0.13 -6.73 -7.73
CA MET A 10 -0.27 -5.71 -8.70
C MET A 10 0.75 -4.57 -8.74
N ASN A 11 0.86 -3.94 -9.91
CA ASN A 11 1.58 -2.68 -10.08
C ASN A 11 0.73 -1.52 -9.55
N LEU A 12 1.12 -0.95 -8.41
CA LEU A 12 0.47 0.24 -7.87
C LEU A 12 1.21 1.55 -8.20
N LEU A 13 2.27 1.47 -9.02
CA LEU A 13 3.06 2.64 -9.42
C LEU A 13 2.21 3.77 -10.06
N PRO A 14 1.13 3.49 -10.81
CA PRO A 14 0.27 4.56 -11.33
C PRO A 14 -0.36 5.46 -10.25
N TRP A 15 -0.49 4.98 -9.01
CA TRP A 15 -1.03 5.74 -7.88
C TRP A 15 0.05 6.12 -6.86
N TYR A 16 1.32 5.83 -7.15
CA TYR A 16 2.43 6.17 -6.27
C TYR A 16 2.86 7.62 -6.48
N ASN A 17 2.99 8.35 -5.38
CA ASN A 17 3.52 9.71 -5.36
C ASN A 17 4.97 9.68 -4.85
N GLU A 18 5.90 10.00 -5.76
CA GLU A 18 7.34 10.02 -5.47
C GLU A 18 7.75 11.15 -4.50
N LEU A 19 6.91 12.19 -4.34
CA LEU A 19 7.25 13.35 -3.50
C LEU A 19 7.04 13.08 -2.01
N ASP A 20 6.06 12.27 -1.66
CA ASP A 20 5.66 12.00 -0.26
C ASP A 20 5.68 10.50 0.11
N ASP A 21 6.13 9.65 -0.82
CA ASP A 21 6.25 8.19 -0.66
C ASP A 21 4.91 7.50 -0.29
N ASN A 22 3.78 8.01 -0.81
CA ASN A 22 2.45 7.47 -0.56
C ASN A 22 1.73 6.94 -1.80
N LEU A 23 0.68 6.16 -1.57
CA LEU A 23 -0.28 5.75 -2.61
C LEU A 23 -1.54 6.60 -2.49
N ASP A 24 -1.98 7.19 -3.61
CA ASP A 24 -3.30 7.84 -3.72
C ASP A 24 -4.40 6.77 -3.82
N ILE A 25 -4.69 6.14 -2.67
CA ILE A 25 -5.67 5.05 -2.58
C ILE A 25 -7.10 5.55 -2.77
N ASP A 26 -7.37 6.85 -2.61
CA ASP A 26 -8.68 7.47 -2.72
C ASP A 26 -9.06 7.82 -4.16
N HIS A 27 -8.10 7.76 -5.09
CA HIS A 27 -8.34 7.94 -6.53
C HIS A 27 -9.51 7.09 -7.02
N SER A 28 -10.37 7.66 -7.88
CA SER A 28 -11.62 7.00 -8.32
C SER A 28 -11.39 5.68 -9.08
N GLU A 29 -10.24 5.58 -9.76
CA GLU A 29 -9.84 4.38 -10.52
C GLU A 29 -9.01 3.39 -9.69
N PHE A 30 -8.75 3.67 -8.40
CA PHE A 30 -7.98 2.77 -7.56
C PHE A 30 -8.76 1.46 -7.28
N PRO A 31 -8.15 0.27 -7.37
CA PRO A 31 -8.85 -1.00 -7.16
C PRO A 31 -9.41 -1.13 -5.73
N GLY A 32 -10.74 -1.18 -5.60
CA GLY A 32 -11.42 -1.21 -4.29
C GLY A 32 -10.94 -2.34 -3.36
N LEU A 33 -10.77 -3.56 -3.88
CA LEU A 33 -10.27 -4.69 -3.08
C LEU A 33 -8.85 -4.47 -2.53
N VAL A 34 -8.02 -3.70 -3.23
CA VAL A 34 -6.67 -3.35 -2.77
C VAL A 34 -6.76 -2.24 -1.74
N ARG A 35 -7.62 -1.24 -1.95
CA ARG A 35 -7.88 -0.18 -0.98
C ARG A 35 -8.30 -0.75 0.37
N ASP A 36 -9.25 -1.68 0.39
CA ASP A 36 -9.73 -2.30 1.62
C ASP A 36 -8.61 -3.04 2.38
N GLN A 37 -7.70 -3.69 1.67
CA GLN A 37 -6.53 -4.34 2.26
C GLN A 37 -5.53 -3.34 2.85
N ILE A 38 -5.27 -2.24 2.14
CA ILE A 38 -4.38 -1.17 2.60
C ILE A 38 -4.95 -0.47 3.83
N VAL A 39 -6.25 -0.15 3.82
CA VAL A 39 -6.94 0.45 4.96
C VAL A 39 -6.92 -0.49 6.17
N ALA A 40 -7.11 -1.81 5.96
CA ALA A 40 -7.09 -2.79 7.04
C ALA A 40 -5.73 -2.95 7.74
N ILE A 41 -4.61 -2.65 7.06
CA ILE A 41 -3.29 -2.65 7.71
C ILE A 41 -2.99 -1.33 8.45
N GLY A 42 -3.71 -0.26 8.18
CA GLY A 42 -3.48 1.05 8.80
C GLY A 42 -2.24 1.75 8.28
N GLU A 43 -1.47 2.40 9.16
CA GLU A 43 -0.26 3.13 8.75
C GLU A 43 0.80 2.18 8.18
N TYR A 44 1.33 2.53 7.00
CA TYR A 44 2.31 1.72 6.28
C TYR A 44 3.42 2.57 5.67
N SER A 45 4.53 1.91 5.35
CA SER A 45 5.56 2.40 4.42
C SER A 45 5.63 1.49 3.19
N ILE A 46 6.03 2.07 2.06
CA ILE A 46 6.26 1.31 0.83
C ILE A 46 7.65 0.70 0.91
N GLU A 47 7.74 -0.64 0.95
CA GLU A 47 9.05 -1.31 0.93
C GLU A 47 9.55 -1.58 -0.48
N PHE A 48 8.62 -1.85 -1.40
CA PHE A 48 8.93 -2.27 -2.74
C PHE A 48 7.74 -2.03 -3.65
N ILE A 49 8.01 -1.52 -4.85
CA ILE A 49 7.01 -1.37 -5.91
C ILE A 49 7.62 -1.78 -7.23
N SER A 50 6.86 -2.56 -8.01
CA SER A 50 7.29 -3.06 -9.30
C SER A 50 6.10 -3.28 -10.22
N ARG A 51 6.38 -3.57 -11.49
CA ARG A 51 5.36 -3.95 -12.47
C ARG A 51 4.54 -5.20 -12.10
N PHE A 52 4.98 -6.00 -11.13
CA PHE A 52 4.34 -7.28 -10.78
C PHE A 52 3.74 -7.29 -9.38
N GLU A 53 4.33 -6.53 -8.45
CA GLU A 53 3.89 -6.50 -7.07
C GLU A 53 4.31 -5.23 -6.35
N THR A 54 3.54 -4.91 -5.31
CA THR A 54 3.79 -3.85 -4.35
C THR A 54 3.80 -4.47 -2.94
N ARG A 55 4.76 -4.07 -2.12
CA ARG A 55 4.91 -4.54 -0.73
C ARG A 55 4.84 -3.36 0.22
N LEU A 56 3.93 -3.44 1.17
CA LEU A 56 3.72 -2.42 2.19
C LEU A 56 4.05 -3.01 3.56
N ARG A 57 4.90 -2.33 4.33
CA ARG A 57 5.19 -2.71 5.71
C ARG A 57 4.34 -1.86 6.64
N GLN A 58 3.60 -2.52 7.51
CA GLN A 58 2.86 -1.85 8.57
C GLN A 58 3.83 -1.16 9.54
N ILE A 59 3.62 0.13 9.79
CA ILE A 59 4.39 0.96 10.72
C ILE A 59 3.78 0.86 12.12
N SER A 60 2.46 1.01 12.22
CA SER A 60 1.71 0.98 13.48
C SER A 60 0.39 0.22 13.31
N GLU A 61 0.03 -0.61 14.29
CA GLU A 61 -1.33 -1.18 14.35
C GLU A 61 -2.28 -0.06 14.80
N ILE A 62 -3.34 0.21 14.02
CA ILE A 62 -4.47 1.01 14.50
C ILE A 62 -5.06 0.24 15.68
N THR A 63 -4.90 0.78 16.88
CA THR A 63 -5.38 0.20 18.14
C THR A 63 -6.83 0.59 18.38
#